data_AF-A0A2E3D4S4-F1
#
_entry.id   AF-A0A2E3D4S4-F1
#
_cell.length_a   1.000
_cell.length_b   1.000
_cell.length_c   1.000
_cell.angle_alpha   90.00
_cell.angle_beta   90.00
_cell.angle_gamma   90.00
#
_symmetry.space_group_name_H-M   'P 1'
#
loop_
_entity.id
_entity.type
_entity.pdbx_description
1 polymer ?
#
loop_
_entity_poly.entity_id
_entity_poly.type
_entity_poly.pdbx_seq_one_letter_code
_entity_poly.pdbx_strand_id
1 'polypeptide(L)'
;MAKIQIIVGTVEGTAWKAAQSAAVIMEKLGHQAEVNEETTPQDLLRDTNEILLVCCSTTGNGEIPRNIYPVYSALDNEVLNLSGRRYGVIALGDRGYPRFAHAGLLLEDAFYRSGARRIGDILTIDAQVEDRPHFAAAIWAKDWVNDIGHELH
;
A
#
# COMPACT_ATOMS: atom_id res chain seq x y z
N MET A 1 15.58 -10.78 6.80
CA MET A 1 14.31 -10.41 7.47
C MET A 1 14.07 -8.93 7.25
N ALA A 2 13.03 -8.56 6.50
CA ALA A 2 12.63 -7.16 6.33
C ALA A 2 11.58 -6.77 7.37
N LYS A 3 11.52 -5.49 7.74
CA LYS A 3 10.40 -4.90 8.48
C LYS A 3 9.50 -4.17 7.50
N ILE A 4 8.21 -4.42 7.54
CA ILE A 4 7.23 -3.88 6.61
C ILE A 4 6.13 -3.19 7.39
N GLN A 5 5.94 -1.90 7.16
CA GLN A 5 4.82 -1.13 7.69
C GLN A 5 3.74 -1.05 6.63
N ILE A 6 2.60 -1.67 6.88
CA ILE A 6 1.45 -1.66 5.97
C ILE A 6 0.48 -0.57 6.41
N ILE A 7 0.29 0.43 5.57
CA ILE A 7 -0.59 1.57 5.84
C ILE A 7 -1.88 1.41 5.04
N VAL A 8 -3.03 1.56 5.71
CA VAL A 8 -4.32 1.19 5.12
C VAL A 8 -5.19 2.40 4.86
N GLY A 9 -5.70 2.52 3.63
CA GLY A 9 -6.79 3.42 3.28
C GLY A 9 -8.08 2.63 3.06
N THR A 10 -9.09 2.80 3.90
CA THR A 10 -10.33 2.01 3.81
C THR A 10 -11.55 2.75 4.36
N VAL A 11 -12.74 2.37 3.90
CA VAL A 11 -14.01 2.79 4.52
C VAL A 11 -14.74 1.59 5.10
N GLU A 12 -14.89 0.50 4.34
CA GLU A 12 -15.65 -0.69 4.75
C GLU A 12 -14.76 -1.87 5.20
N GLY A 13 -13.46 -1.62 5.38
CA GLY A 13 -12.51 -2.62 5.88
C GLY A 13 -12.00 -3.64 4.83
N THR A 14 -12.39 -3.55 3.56
CA THR A 14 -11.90 -4.48 2.52
C THR A 14 -10.38 -4.39 2.33
N ALA A 15 -9.84 -3.17 2.22
CA ALA A 15 -8.39 -2.97 2.12
C ALA A 15 -7.67 -3.42 3.41
N TRP A 16 -8.26 -3.23 4.58
CA TRP A 16 -7.71 -3.74 5.83
C TRP A 16 -7.60 -5.27 5.85
N LYS A 17 -8.67 -5.99 5.45
CA LYS A 17 -8.63 -7.47 5.36
C LYS A 17 -7.57 -7.95 4.37
N ALA A 18 -7.38 -7.22 3.26
CA ALA A 18 -6.34 -7.49 2.29
C ALA A 18 -4.94 -7.28 2.88
N ALA A 19 -4.71 -6.15 3.55
CA ALA A 19 -3.47 -5.85 4.27
C ALA A 19 -3.14 -6.92 5.32
N GLN A 20 -4.11 -7.34 6.13
CA GLN A 20 -3.94 -8.38 7.14
C GLN A 20 -3.53 -9.73 6.52
N SER A 21 -4.15 -10.12 5.41
CA SER A 21 -3.82 -11.38 4.75
C SER A 21 -2.45 -11.33 4.09
N ALA A 22 -2.06 -10.18 3.53
CA ALA A 22 -0.70 -9.94 3.05
C ALA A 22 0.32 -10.04 4.20
N ALA A 23 0.07 -9.38 5.34
CA ALA A 23 0.93 -9.42 6.52
C ALA A 23 1.18 -10.86 7.00
N VAL A 24 0.12 -11.67 7.14
CA VAL A 24 0.22 -13.07 7.56
C VAL A 24 1.13 -13.88 6.62
N ILE A 25 1.07 -13.63 5.31
CA ILE A 25 1.97 -14.29 4.35
C ILE A 25 3.42 -13.82 4.52
N MET A 26 3.64 -12.51 4.66
CA MET A 26 4.98 -11.94 4.87
C MET A 26 5.62 -12.50 6.15
N GLU A 27 4.86 -12.60 7.24
CA GLU A 27 5.30 -13.18 8.51
C GLU A 27 5.66 -14.66 8.39
N LYS A 28 4.83 -15.45 7.70
CA LYS A 28 5.12 -16.86 7.42
C LYS A 28 6.39 -17.07 6.61
N LEU A 29 6.78 -16.07 5.81
CA LEU A 29 8.00 -16.06 5.02
C LEU A 29 9.21 -15.47 5.78
N GLY A 30 9.06 -15.17 7.07
CA GLY A 30 10.16 -14.73 7.94
C GLY A 30 10.45 -13.23 7.90
N HIS A 31 9.47 -12.42 7.48
CA HIS A 31 9.52 -10.96 7.60
C HIS A 31 8.71 -10.48 8.83
N GLN A 32 8.90 -9.22 9.21
CA GLN A 32 8.04 -8.56 10.21
C GLN A 32 7.08 -7.66 9.45
N ALA A 33 5.77 -7.75 9.72
CA ALA A 33 4.76 -6.91 9.09
C ALA A 33 3.80 -6.33 10.14
N GLU A 34 3.55 -5.03 10.09
CA GLU A 34 2.60 -4.35 10.99
C GLU A 34 1.55 -3.61 10.16
N VAL A 35 0.27 -3.85 10.44
CA VAL A 35 -0.86 -3.21 9.74
C VAL A 35 -1.41 -2.05 10.56
N ASN A 36 -1.45 -0.87 9.95
CA ASN A 36 -1.88 0.39 10.58
C ASN A 36 -3.04 1.02 9.79
N GLU A 37 -4.23 1.08 10.39
CA GLU A 37 -5.41 1.76 9.81
C GLU A 37 -5.43 3.27 10.04
N GLU A 38 -4.81 3.73 11.12
CA GLU A 38 -4.79 5.14 11.53
C GLU A 38 -3.35 5.66 11.46
N THR A 39 -2.79 5.67 10.25
CA THR A 39 -1.42 6.12 10.02
C THR A 39 -1.36 7.64 9.94
N THR A 40 -0.44 8.27 10.65
CA THR A 40 -0.12 9.69 10.54
C THR A 40 1.08 9.92 9.60
N PRO A 41 1.25 11.13 9.04
CA PRO A 41 2.43 11.46 8.23
C PRO A 41 3.78 11.16 8.91
N GLN A 42 3.87 11.32 10.23
CA GLN A 42 5.11 11.10 10.99
C GLN A 42 5.47 9.62 11.11
N ASP A 43 4.49 8.72 11.05
CA ASP A 43 4.74 7.28 11.13
C ASP A 43 5.56 6.79 9.94
N LEU A 44 5.50 7.44 8.78
CA LEU A 44 6.29 7.08 7.59
C LEU A 44 7.80 7.33 7.80
N LEU A 45 8.15 8.18 8.77
CA LEU A 45 9.52 8.62 9.05
C LEU A 45 10.14 7.94 10.29
N ARG A 46 9.38 7.10 11.01
CA ARG A 46 9.76 6.56 12.32
C ARG A 46 10.99 5.63 12.29
N ASP A 47 11.15 4.84 11.22
CA ASP A 47 12.30 3.95 10.99
C ASP A 47 12.61 3.91 9.49
N THR A 48 13.76 4.45 9.10
CA THR A 48 14.20 4.53 7.71
C THR A 48 14.55 3.18 7.08
N ASN A 49 14.66 2.11 7.87
CA ASN A 49 14.90 0.76 7.39
C ASN A 49 13.61 -0.03 7.09
N GLU A 50 12.45 0.46 7.56
CA GLU A 50 11.16 -0.17 7.24
C GLU A 50 10.83 -0.03 5.76
N ILE A 51 10.22 -1.06 5.17
CA ILE A 51 9.61 -0.96 3.85
C ILE A 51 8.16 -0.56 4.05
N LEU A 52 7.69 0.40 3.25
CA LEU A 52 6.31 0.87 3.32
C LEU A 52 5.45 0.04 2.37
N LEU A 53 4.24 -0.36 2.76
CA LEU A 53 3.28 -0.98 1.86
C LEU A 53 1.95 -0.26 2.00
N VAL A 54 1.49 0.35 0.91
CA VAL A 54 0.18 1.00 0.88
C VAL A 54 -0.85 -0.03 0.48
N CYS A 55 -1.92 -0.20 1.26
CA CYS A 55 -3.09 -0.97 0.86
C CYS A 55 -4.34 -0.07 0.92
N CYS A 56 -4.84 0.35 -0.24
CA CYS A 56 -5.85 1.40 -0.30
C CYS A 56 -7.02 1.03 -1.22
N SER A 57 -8.23 1.12 -0.69
CA SER A 57 -9.46 1.08 -1.49
C SER A 57 -9.82 2.46 -2.03
N THR A 58 -10.46 2.49 -3.18
CA THR A 58 -10.97 3.72 -3.77
C THR A 58 -12.41 3.96 -3.32
N THR A 59 -12.74 5.20 -2.91
CA THR A 59 -14.09 5.55 -2.40
C THR A 59 -14.86 6.41 -3.38
N GLY A 60 -16.19 6.24 -3.40
CA GLY A 60 -17.11 7.08 -4.17
C GLY A 60 -16.70 7.19 -5.65
N ASN A 61 -16.48 8.41 -6.11
CA ASN A 61 -16.15 8.66 -7.51
C ASN A 61 -14.68 8.41 -7.89
N GLY A 62 -13.85 7.94 -6.96
CA GLY A 62 -12.41 7.84 -7.15
C GLY A 62 -11.64 8.72 -6.19
N GLU A 63 -12.05 8.75 -4.93
CA GLU A 63 -11.48 9.57 -3.87
C GLU A 63 -10.64 8.71 -2.93
N ILE A 64 -9.75 9.37 -2.19
CA ILE A 64 -8.91 8.74 -1.17
C ILE A 64 -9.73 8.60 0.13
N PRO A 65 -9.70 7.42 0.77
CA PRO A 65 -10.32 7.21 2.08
C PRO A 65 -9.87 8.24 3.11
N ARG A 66 -10.83 8.72 3.92
CA ARG A 66 -10.56 9.79 4.91
C ARG A 66 -9.49 9.42 5.93
N ASN A 67 -9.40 8.15 6.32
CA ASN A 67 -8.45 7.68 7.33
C ASN A 67 -6.99 7.81 6.87
N ILE A 68 -6.71 7.69 5.56
CA ILE A 68 -5.36 7.84 5.00
C ILE A 68 -5.13 9.21 4.34
N TYR A 69 -6.18 10.03 4.19
CA TYR A 69 -6.08 11.34 3.55
C TYR A 69 -5.00 12.26 4.17
N PRO A 70 -4.77 12.32 5.49
CA PRO A 70 -3.69 13.12 6.06
C PRO A 70 -2.30 12.72 5.54
N VAL A 71 -2.06 11.42 5.37
CA VAL A 71 -0.81 10.89 4.78
C VAL A 71 -0.68 11.31 3.33
N TYR A 72 -1.73 11.09 2.53
CA TYR A 72 -1.74 11.51 1.13
C TYR A 72 -1.46 13.02 1.00
N SER A 73 -2.18 13.84 1.75
CA SER A 73 -2.03 15.30 1.72
C SER A 73 -0.60 15.74 2.04
N ALA A 74 0.05 15.12 3.04
CA ALA A 74 1.43 15.46 3.40
C ALA A 74 2.43 15.08 2.30
N LEU A 75 2.22 13.96 1.60
CA LEU A 75 3.04 13.55 0.46
C LEU A 75 2.80 14.43 -0.77
N ASP A 76 1.54 14.70 -1.09
CA ASP A 76 1.12 15.47 -2.28
C ASP A 76 1.57 16.94 -2.22
N ASN A 77 1.57 17.53 -1.02
CA ASN A 77 2.09 18.86 -0.75
C ASN A 77 3.63 18.89 -0.55
N GLU A 78 4.34 17.79 -0.82
CA GLU A 78 5.80 17.67 -0.73
C GLU A 78 6.37 18.04 0.66
N VAL A 79 5.58 17.80 1.72
CA VAL A 79 5.98 18.08 3.12
C VAL A 79 6.90 16.97 3.66
N LEU A 80 6.82 15.77 3.08
CA LEU A 80 7.61 14.60 3.46
C LEU A 80 8.68 14.30 2.42
N ASN A 81 9.91 14.06 2.88
CA ASN A 81 10.98 13.53 2.05
C ASN A 81 11.19 12.05 2.37
N LEU A 82 10.88 11.19 1.41
CA LEU A 82 11.02 9.74 1.50
C LEU A 82 12.19 9.21 0.64
N SER A 83 13.17 10.06 0.35
CA SER A 83 14.38 9.67 -0.38
C SER A 83 15.04 8.43 0.24
N GLY A 84 15.26 7.41 -0.58
CA GLY A 84 15.86 6.14 -0.15
C GLY A 84 14.90 5.18 0.56
N ARG A 85 13.67 5.60 0.87
CA ARG A 85 12.61 4.70 1.35
C ARG A 85 12.16 3.82 0.19
N ARG A 86 11.77 2.60 0.51
CA ARG A 86 11.22 1.64 -0.47
C ARG A 86 9.75 1.37 -0.15
N TYR A 87 8.94 1.19 -1.18
CA TYR A 87 7.51 0.96 -0.98
C TYR A 87 6.87 0.00 -1.98
N GLY A 88 5.73 -0.58 -1.63
CA GLY A 88 4.83 -1.31 -2.52
C GLY A 88 3.41 -0.75 -2.46
N VAL A 89 2.55 -1.16 -3.39
CA VAL A 89 1.16 -0.69 -3.46
C VAL A 89 0.21 -1.84 -3.82
N ILE A 90 -0.84 -1.97 -3.01
CA ILE A 90 -2.04 -2.76 -3.28
C ILE A 90 -3.21 -1.77 -3.40
N ALA A 91 -3.75 -1.63 -4.60
CA ALA A 91 -4.82 -0.70 -4.94
C ALA A 91 -6.11 -1.47 -5.23
N LEU A 92 -7.16 -1.24 -4.45
CA LEU A 92 -8.46 -1.85 -4.64
C LEU A 92 -9.41 -0.86 -5.30
N GLY A 93 -10.21 -1.34 -6.25
CA GLY A 93 -11.25 -0.56 -6.91
C GLY A 93 -12.29 -1.46 -7.56
N ASP A 94 -13.19 -0.83 -8.30
CA ASP A 94 -14.26 -1.48 -9.03
C ASP A 94 -14.32 -0.86 -10.43
N ARG A 95 -14.14 -1.68 -11.48
CA ARG A 95 -14.16 -1.20 -12.89
C ARG A 95 -15.54 -0.76 -13.39
N GLY A 96 -16.60 -1.02 -12.63
CA GLY A 96 -17.91 -0.43 -12.83
C GLY A 96 -17.94 1.08 -12.57
N TYR A 97 -16.91 1.63 -11.91
CA TYR A 97 -16.75 3.06 -11.69
C TYR A 97 -15.71 3.68 -12.64
N PRO A 98 -15.85 4.97 -13.01
CA PRO A 98 -14.95 5.61 -13.97
C PRO A 98 -13.47 5.65 -13.54
N ARG A 99 -13.20 5.71 -12.23
CA ARG A 99 -11.85 5.86 -11.68
C ARG A 99 -11.41 4.58 -10.96
N PHE A 100 -11.11 3.55 -11.74
CA PHE A 100 -10.65 2.25 -11.21
C PHE A 100 -9.34 2.39 -10.41
N ALA A 101 -9.34 1.86 -9.18
CA ALA A 101 -8.19 1.79 -8.26
C ALA A 101 -7.46 3.13 -8.02
N HIS A 102 -8.11 4.26 -8.32
CA HIS A 102 -7.48 5.56 -8.46
C HIS A 102 -6.84 6.07 -7.15
N ALA A 103 -7.43 5.80 -5.99
CA ALA A 103 -6.87 6.23 -4.71
C ALA A 103 -5.48 5.62 -4.44
N GLY A 104 -5.32 4.33 -4.77
CA GLY A 104 -4.02 3.66 -4.65
C GLY A 104 -2.99 4.19 -5.64
N LEU A 105 -3.43 4.56 -6.86
CA LEU A 105 -2.57 5.16 -7.87
C LEU A 105 -2.15 6.59 -7.52
N LEU A 106 -3.02 7.38 -6.90
CA LEU A 106 -2.67 8.71 -6.38
C LEU A 106 -1.65 8.62 -5.25
N LEU A 107 -1.80 7.65 -4.35
CA LEU A 107 -0.80 7.38 -3.32
C LEU A 107 0.53 6.95 -3.95
N GLU A 108 0.49 6.08 -4.95
CA GLU A 108 1.70 5.65 -5.65
C GLU A 108 2.48 6.84 -6.24
N ASP A 109 1.79 7.74 -6.96
CA ASP A 109 2.39 8.95 -7.51
C ASP A 109 2.97 9.87 -6.41
N ALA A 110 2.24 10.06 -5.31
CA ALA A 110 2.69 10.90 -4.20
C ALA A 110 3.92 10.34 -3.49
N PHE A 111 3.99 9.01 -3.31
CA PHE A 111 5.18 8.32 -2.78
C PHE A 111 6.38 8.47 -3.73
N TYR A 112 6.17 8.30 -5.04
CA TYR A 112 7.20 8.47 -6.05
C TYR A 112 7.76 9.90 -6.07
N ARG A 113 6.89 10.91 -6.11
CA ARG A 113 7.29 12.32 -6.06
C ARG A 113 8.03 12.71 -4.78
N SER A 114 7.73 12.04 -3.67
CA SER A 114 8.43 12.20 -2.40
C SER A 114 9.83 11.54 -2.36
N GLY A 115 10.28 10.92 -3.46
CA GLY A 115 11.62 10.32 -3.61
C GLY A 115 11.74 8.86 -3.17
N ALA A 116 10.62 8.23 -2.81
CA ALA A 116 10.60 6.80 -2.50
C ALA A 116 10.76 5.94 -3.77
N ARG A 117 11.24 4.70 -3.61
CA ARG A 117 11.42 3.75 -4.72
C ARG A 117 10.42 2.61 -4.62
N ARG A 118 9.64 2.41 -5.67
CA ARG A 118 8.68 1.30 -5.75
C ARG A 118 9.42 -0.03 -5.91
N ILE A 119 9.00 -1.03 -5.15
CA ILE A 119 9.40 -2.43 -5.28
C ILE A 119 8.31 -3.14 -6.08
N GLY A 120 8.69 -3.82 -7.16
CA GLY A 120 7.78 -4.61 -7.98
C GLY A 120 6.64 -3.80 -8.63
N ASP A 121 5.66 -4.55 -9.12
CA ASP A 121 4.46 -4.00 -9.75
C ASP A 121 3.36 -3.73 -8.72
N ILE A 122 2.52 -2.73 -9.02
CA ILE A 122 1.32 -2.43 -8.24
C ILE A 122 0.32 -3.58 -8.39
N LEU A 123 -0.18 -4.11 -7.28
CA LEU A 123 -1.35 -4.99 -7.34
C LEU A 123 -2.60 -4.15 -7.48
N THR A 124 -3.34 -4.31 -8.58
CA THR A 124 -4.71 -3.77 -8.70
C THR A 124 -5.74 -4.87 -8.53
N ILE A 125 -6.66 -4.71 -7.58
CA ILE A 125 -7.75 -5.66 -7.33
C ILE A 125 -9.08 -5.05 -7.79
N ASP A 126 -9.80 -5.77 -8.65
CA ASP A 126 -11.10 -5.37 -9.18
C ASP A 126 -12.23 -6.14 -8.49
N ALA A 127 -13.10 -5.42 -7.77
CA ALA A 127 -14.25 -5.99 -7.09
C ALA A 127 -15.28 -6.65 -8.03
N GLN A 128 -15.26 -6.34 -9.34
CA GLN A 128 -16.11 -6.99 -10.34
C GLN A 128 -15.63 -8.40 -10.70
N VAL A 129 -14.36 -8.71 -10.45
CA VAL A 129 -13.71 -9.97 -10.89
C VAL A 129 -13.22 -10.80 -9.71
N GLU A 130 -12.70 -10.15 -8.67
CA GLU A 130 -12.12 -10.80 -7.51
C GLU A 130 -13.10 -10.83 -6.34
N ASP A 131 -13.60 -12.02 -6.02
CA ASP A 131 -14.54 -12.26 -4.92
C ASP A 131 -13.84 -12.32 -3.55
N ARG A 132 -12.52 -12.57 -3.54
CA ARG A 132 -11.69 -12.73 -2.35
C ARG A 132 -10.46 -11.83 -2.45
N PRO A 133 -10.62 -10.50 -2.34
CA PRO A 133 -9.52 -9.53 -2.46
C PRO A 133 -8.38 -9.79 -1.45
N HIS A 134 -8.72 -10.33 -0.29
CA HIS A 134 -7.75 -10.70 0.73
C HIS A 134 -6.85 -11.88 0.32
N PHE A 135 -7.39 -12.83 -0.45
CA PHE A 135 -6.63 -13.95 -0.99
C PHE A 135 -5.72 -13.51 -2.14
N ALA A 136 -6.22 -12.63 -3.02
CA ALA A 136 -5.39 -12.02 -4.08
C ALA A 136 -4.20 -11.24 -3.50
N ALA A 137 -4.44 -10.43 -2.47
CA ALA A 137 -3.38 -9.70 -1.75
C ALA A 137 -2.36 -10.64 -1.10
N ALA A 138 -2.82 -11.74 -0.51
CA ALA A 138 -1.94 -12.75 0.09
C ALA A 138 -1.06 -13.46 -0.96
N ILE A 139 -1.61 -13.82 -2.12
CA ILE A 139 -0.83 -14.40 -3.23
C ILE A 139 0.22 -13.42 -3.72
N TRP A 140 -0.18 -12.19 -4.02
CA TRP A 140 0.75 -11.17 -4.49
C TRP A 140 1.86 -10.89 -3.47
N ALA A 141 1.52 -10.81 -2.18
CA ALA A 141 2.49 -10.58 -1.12
C ALA A 141 3.56 -11.68 -1.06
N LYS A 142 3.21 -12.93 -1.35
CA LYS A 142 4.15 -14.06 -1.41
C LYS A 142 5.23 -13.84 -2.46
N ASP A 143 4.86 -13.29 -3.61
CA ASP A 143 5.77 -13.07 -4.73
C ASP A 143 6.55 -11.76 -4.53
N TRP A 144 5.86 -10.69 -4.13
CA TRP A 144 6.43 -9.36 -3.92
C TRP A 144 7.56 -9.32 -2.89
N VAL A 145 7.51 -10.13 -1.82
CA VAL A 145 8.61 -10.15 -0.84
C VAL A 145 9.93 -10.66 -1.41
N ASN A 146 9.91 -11.41 -2.52
CA ASN A 146 11.15 -11.85 -3.18
C ASN A 146 11.86 -10.65 -3.84
N ASP A 147 11.10 -9.67 -4.32
CA ASP A 147 11.62 -8.46 -4.97
C ASP A 147 12.32 -7.51 -3.97
N ILE A 148 12.07 -7.65 -2.67
CA ILE A 148 12.72 -6.85 -1.62
C ILE A 148 14.25 -6.99 -1.64
N GLY A 149 14.76 -8.16 -2.03
CA GLY A 149 16.20 -8.47 -2.07
C GLY A 149 16.87 -8.24 -3.43
N HIS A 150 16.08 -8.00 -4.48
CA HIS A 150 16.60 -7.76 -5.82
C HIS A 150 16.86 -6.27 -6.03
N GLU A 151 18.07 -5.82 -5.67
CA GLU A 151 18.59 -4.55 -6.18
C GLU A 151 18.83 -4.71 -7.69
N LEU A 152 18.01 -4.03 -8.50
CA LEU A 152 18.36 -3.76 -9.89
C LEU A 152 19.67 -2.96 -9.87
N HIS A 153 20.75 -3.65 -10.21
CA HIS A 153 22.10 -3.09 -10.38
C HIS A 153 22.12 -2.08 -11.52
#